data_AF-A0A1J3DU69-F1
#
_entry.id   AF-A0A1J3DU69-F1
#
_cell.length_a   1.000
_cell.length_b   1.000
_cell.length_c   1.000
_cell.angle_alpha   90.00
_cell.angle_beta   90.00
_cell.angle_gamma   90.00
#
_symmetry.space_group_name_H-M   'P 1'
#
loop_
_entity.id
_entity.type
_entity.pdbx_description
1 polymer ?
#
loop_
_entity_poly.entity_id
_entity_poly.type
_entity_poly.pdbx_seq_one_letter_code
_entity_poly.pdbx_strand_id
1 'polypeptide(L)'
;SLGLTAKLAESIFRRVSFQSKANPDSVLKLLTSHGFTDSQISDIIRTYPLLLIADAEKSLAPKLQSLQSRGASTSELTETLSKVPKILGIEKKKPISVYYDFVKEVIE
;
A
#
# COMPACT_ATOMS: atom_id res chain seq x y z
N SER A 1 6.90 -9.93 -13.30
CA SER A 1 7.22 -10.89 -12.22
C SER A 1 7.88 -10.12 -11.10
N LEU A 2 7.36 -10.17 -9.85
CA LEU A 2 7.83 -9.33 -8.73
C LEU A 2 9.16 -9.80 -8.09
N GLY A 3 9.87 -10.76 -8.69
CA GLY A 3 11.17 -11.23 -8.20
C GLY A 3 11.12 -11.98 -6.86
N LEU A 4 9.94 -12.45 -6.44
CA LEU A 4 9.77 -13.15 -5.17
C LEU A 4 10.30 -14.60 -5.26
N THR A 5 10.94 -15.09 -4.19
CA THR A 5 11.33 -16.50 -4.10
C THR A 5 10.11 -17.39 -3.90
N ALA A 6 10.18 -18.65 -4.36
CA ALA A 6 9.06 -19.60 -4.24
C ALA A 6 8.59 -19.77 -2.78
N LYS A 7 9.53 -19.85 -1.83
CA LYS A 7 9.23 -19.98 -0.39
C LYS A 7 8.50 -18.76 0.16
N LEU A 8 8.88 -17.56 -0.27
CA LEU A 8 8.23 -16.33 0.14
C LEU A 8 6.84 -16.20 -0.49
N ALA A 9 6.70 -16.55 -1.77
CA ALA A 9 5.42 -16.61 -2.45
C ALA A 9 4.45 -17.58 -1.75
N GLU A 10 4.91 -18.77 -1.34
CA GLU A 10 4.11 -19.74 -0.57
C GLU A 10 3.68 -19.19 0.80
N SER A 11 4.60 -18.51 1.51
CA SER A 11 4.30 -17.89 2.81
C SER A 11 3.25 -16.79 2.69
N ILE A 12 3.34 -15.96 1.65
CA ILE A 12 2.36 -14.93 1.34
C ILE A 12 1.02 -15.59 0.99
N PHE A 13 1.04 -16.58 0.10
CA PHE A 13 -0.17 -17.30 -0.31
C PHE A 13 -0.91 -17.85 0.90
N ARG A 14 -0.23 -18.52 1.85
CA ARG A 14 -0.84 -19.01 3.09
C ARG A 14 -1.46 -17.91 3.96
N ARG A 15 -0.87 -16.72 4.01
CA ARG A 15 -1.41 -15.57 4.77
C ARG A 15 -2.64 -14.97 4.11
N VAL A 16 -2.65 -14.94 2.78
CA VAL A 16 -3.71 -14.33 1.95
C VAL A 16 -4.90 -15.28 1.79
N SER A 17 -4.66 -16.59 1.61
CA SER A 17 -5.69 -17.59 1.30
C SER A 17 -6.71 -17.82 2.42
N PHE A 18 -6.42 -17.41 3.66
CA PHE A 18 -7.35 -17.52 4.78
C PHE A 18 -8.46 -16.45 4.78
N GLN A 19 -8.32 -15.37 4.00
CA GLN A 19 -9.32 -14.29 3.90
C GLN A 19 -10.01 -14.32 2.52
N SER A 20 -11.08 -15.11 2.45
CA SER A 20 -11.91 -15.32 1.27
C SER A 20 -12.66 -14.04 0.85
N LYS A 21 -12.24 -13.47 -0.30
CA LYS A 21 -12.82 -12.38 -1.15
C LYS A 21 -11.76 -11.40 -1.69
N ALA A 22 -10.50 -11.54 -1.29
CA ALA A 22 -9.38 -10.75 -1.78
C ALA A 22 -9.17 -10.90 -3.31
N ASN A 23 -8.87 -9.79 -3.98
CA ASN A 23 -8.37 -9.78 -5.35
C ASN A 23 -6.99 -9.10 -5.39
N PRO A 24 -5.90 -9.87 -5.22
CA PRO A 24 -4.54 -9.35 -5.26
C PRO A 24 -4.23 -8.59 -6.55
N ASP A 25 -4.75 -9.02 -7.69
CA ASP A 25 -4.50 -8.38 -8.98
C ASP A 25 -5.09 -6.96 -9.03
N SER A 26 -6.25 -6.73 -8.40
CA SER A 26 -6.82 -5.39 -8.27
C SER A 26 -5.93 -4.47 -7.45
N VAL A 27 -5.34 -4.97 -6.35
CA VAL A 27 -4.40 -4.20 -5.53
C VAL A 27 -3.15 -3.85 -6.33
N LEU A 28 -2.58 -4.81 -7.05
CA LEU A 28 -1.40 -4.59 -7.88
C LEU A 28 -1.67 -3.57 -8.99
N LYS A 29 -2.79 -3.69 -9.71
CA LYS A 29 -3.20 -2.74 -10.75
C LYS A 29 -3.40 -1.33 -10.19
N LEU A 30 -3.99 -1.20 -9.00
CA LEU A 30 -4.18 0.10 -8.35
C LEU A 30 -2.84 0.75 -7.99
N LEU A 31 -1.88 -0.02 -7.45
CA LEU A 31 -0.55 0.51 -7.13
C LEU A 31 0.17 0.96 -8.41
N THR A 32 0.17 0.14 -9.46
CA THR A 32 0.76 0.53 -10.75
C THR A 32 0.11 1.79 -11.32
N SER A 33 -1.22 1.93 -11.24
CA SER A 33 -1.92 3.12 -11.75
C SER A 33 -1.60 4.40 -10.95
N HIS A 34 -1.14 4.27 -9.71
CA HIS A 34 -0.65 5.38 -8.88
C HIS A 34 0.87 5.59 -9.00
N GLY A 35 1.52 4.99 -10.00
CA GLY A 35 2.92 5.25 -10.32
C GLY A 35 3.94 4.43 -9.54
N PHE A 36 3.51 3.42 -8.77
CA PHE A 36 4.45 2.52 -8.11
C PHE A 36 5.15 1.61 -9.12
N THR A 37 6.47 1.48 -8.97
CA THR A 37 7.29 0.56 -9.76
C THR A 37 7.19 -0.88 -9.24
N ASP A 38 7.52 -1.86 -10.07
CA ASP A 38 7.53 -3.27 -9.68
C ASP A 38 8.43 -3.56 -8.46
N SER A 39 9.56 -2.85 -8.33
CA SER A 39 10.47 -3.01 -7.18
C SER A 39 9.84 -2.48 -5.90
N GLN A 40 9.23 -1.29 -5.95
CA GLN A 40 8.50 -0.70 -4.83
C GLN A 40 7.32 -1.59 -4.39
N ILE A 41 6.55 -2.11 -5.35
CA ILE A 41 5.46 -3.05 -5.07
C ILE A 41 6.02 -4.32 -4.41
N SER A 42 7.12 -4.87 -4.92
CA SER A 42 7.77 -6.03 -4.32
C SER A 42 8.19 -5.79 -2.86
N ASP A 43 8.78 -4.63 -2.56
CA ASP A 43 9.15 -4.25 -1.19
C ASP A 43 7.94 -4.08 -0.27
N ILE A 44 6.85 -3.48 -0.77
CA ILE A 44 5.59 -3.35 -0.04
C ILE A 44 5.03 -4.73 0.31
N ILE A 45 4.94 -5.63 -0.67
CA ILE A 45 4.37 -6.97 -0.46
C ILE A 45 5.25 -7.82 0.46
N ARG A 46 6.59 -7.71 0.36
CA ARG A 46 7.52 -8.37 1.28
C ARG A 46 7.35 -7.89 2.72
N THR A 47 7.13 -6.59 2.90
CA THR A 47 7.00 -5.96 4.22
C THR A 47 5.61 -6.15 4.83
N TYR A 48 4.56 -6.06 4.01
CA TYR A 48 3.16 -6.09 4.45
C TYR A 48 2.27 -6.86 3.46
N PRO A 49 2.36 -8.20 3.41
CA PRO A 49 1.64 -9.02 2.44
C PRO A 49 0.11 -9.01 2.62
N LEU A 50 -0.38 -8.61 3.81
CA LEU A 50 -1.81 -8.41 4.06
C LEU A 50 -2.39 -7.24 3.26
N LEU A 51 -1.57 -6.45 2.57
CA LEU A 51 -2.09 -5.46 1.63
C LEU A 51 -2.81 -6.11 0.44
N LEU A 52 -2.39 -7.33 0.03
CA LEU A 52 -2.99 -8.05 -1.11
C LEU A 52 -4.43 -8.53 -0.85
N ILE A 53 -4.86 -8.54 0.41
CA ILE A 53 -6.22 -8.90 0.79
C ILE A 53 -7.10 -7.69 1.10
N ALA A 54 -6.57 -6.47 0.99
CA ALA A 54 -7.35 -5.26 1.13
C ALA A 54 -8.27 -5.05 -0.09
N ASP A 55 -9.41 -4.40 0.13
CA ASP A 55 -10.27 -3.94 -0.96
C ASP A 55 -9.61 -2.76 -1.67
N ALA A 56 -9.18 -2.96 -2.92
CA ALA A 56 -8.48 -1.95 -3.70
C ALA A 56 -9.31 -0.66 -3.83
N GLU A 57 -10.59 -0.78 -4.18
CA GLU A 57 -11.45 0.37 -4.50
C GLU A 57 -12.00 1.05 -3.24
N LYS A 58 -12.43 0.27 -2.24
CA LYS A 58 -13.10 0.79 -1.04
C LYS A 58 -12.15 1.16 0.08
N SER A 59 -10.95 0.58 0.11
CA SER A 59 -9.98 0.80 1.19
C SER A 59 -8.74 1.56 0.73
N LEU A 60 -8.08 1.10 -0.33
CA LEU A 60 -6.79 1.65 -0.74
C LEU A 60 -6.92 2.91 -1.59
N ALA A 61 -7.76 2.90 -2.63
CA ALA A 61 -7.92 4.03 -3.54
C ALA A 61 -8.27 5.35 -2.82
N PRO A 62 -9.20 5.38 -1.85
CA PRO A 62 -9.51 6.62 -1.14
C PRO A 62 -8.34 7.16 -0.31
N LYS A 63 -7.46 6.29 0.20
CA LYS A 63 -6.27 6.70 0.96
C LYS A 63 -5.22 7.33 0.06
N LEU A 64 -4.97 6.72 -1.09
CA LEU A 64 -4.02 7.24 -2.08
C LEU A 64 -4.49 8.59 -2.63
N GLN A 65 -5.77 8.68 -3.03
CA GLN A 65 -6.39 9.93 -3.48
C GLN A 65 -6.38 11.01 -2.40
N SER A 66 -6.64 10.65 -1.14
CA SER A 66 -6.60 11.62 -0.03
C SER A 66 -5.21 12.18 0.24
N LEU A 67 -4.13 11.43 -0.04
CA LEU A 67 -2.77 11.94 0.11
C LEU A 67 -2.42 12.88 -1.04
N GLN A 68 -2.78 12.52 -2.27
CA GLN A 68 -2.56 13.36 -3.44
C GLN A 68 -3.36 14.67 -3.37
N SER A 69 -4.62 14.63 -2.90
CA SER A 69 -5.44 15.85 -2.74
C SER A 69 -4.91 16.82 -1.68
N ARG A 70 -4.02 16.35 -0.80
CA ARG A 70 -3.30 17.17 0.19
C ARG A 70 -1.96 17.70 -0.30
N GLY A 71 -1.66 17.49 -1.58
CA GLY A 71 -0.46 18.02 -2.24
C GLY A 71 0.73 17.08 -2.27
N ALA A 72 0.60 15.82 -1.84
CA ALA A 72 1.68 14.85 -2.02
C ALA A 72 1.90 14.58 -3.51
N SER A 73 3.13 14.79 -3.98
CA SER A 73 3.51 14.37 -5.33
C SER A 73 3.50 12.84 -5.45
N THR A 74 3.39 12.33 -6.68
CA THR A 74 3.48 10.88 -6.93
C THR A 74 4.81 10.30 -6.42
N SER A 75 5.92 11.04 -6.54
CA SER A 75 7.23 10.59 -6.05
C SER A 75 7.26 10.46 -4.53
N GLU A 76 6.83 11.49 -3.79
CA GLU A 76 6.80 11.46 -2.32
C GLU A 76 5.87 10.36 -1.80
N LEU A 77 4.70 10.21 -2.44
CA LEU A 77 3.72 9.18 -2.11
C LEU A 77 4.31 7.78 -2.29
N THR A 78 4.88 7.49 -3.46
CA THR A 78 5.43 6.16 -3.76
C THR A 78 6.64 5.85 -2.88
N GLU A 79 7.53 6.82 -2.65
CA GLU A 79 8.68 6.64 -1.77
C GLU A 79 8.26 6.35 -0.32
N THR A 80 7.34 7.15 0.23
CA THR A 80 6.88 7.02 1.61
C THR A 80 6.16 5.70 1.84
N LEU A 81 5.23 5.35 0.95
CA LEU A 81 4.41 4.15 1.10
C LEU A 81 5.19 2.86 0.82
N SER A 82 6.27 2.93 0.04
CA SER A 82 7.19 1.80 -0.13
C SER A 82 7.98 1.49 1.15
N LYS A 83 8.35 2.53 1.91
CA LYS A 83 9.07 2.39 3.19
C LYS A 83 8.13 2.02 4.35
N VAL A 84 6.89 2.52 4.34
CA VAL A 84 5.95 2.37 5.47
C VAL A 84 4.57 1.87 5.01
N PRO A 85 4.46 0.69 4.37
CA PRO A 85 3.21 0.23 3.74
C PRO A 85 2.07 -0.06 4.73
N LYS A 86 2.40 -0.31 6.01
CA LYS A 86 1.42 -0.57 7.08
C LYS A 86 0.42 0.57 7.26
N ILE A 87 0.78 1.80 6.90
CA ILE A 87 -0.14 2.95 6.99
C ILE A 87 -1.41 2.72 6.17
N LEU A 88 -1.31 2.02 5.03
CA LEU A 88 -2.45 1.65 4.18
C LEU A 88 -3.34 0.57 4.81
N GLY A 89 -2.84 -0.20 5.77
CA GLY A 89 -3.57 -1.25 6.49
C GLY A 89 -4.37 -0.76 7.70
N ILE A 90 -4.19 0.49 8.14
CA ILE A 90 -4.89 1.02 9.32
C ILE A 90 -6.36 1.27 8.95
N GLU A 91 -7.26 0.45 9.48
CA GLU A 91 -8.70 0.69 9.43
C GLU A 91 -9.08 1.74 10.50
N LYS A 92 -9.83 2.74 10.04
CA LYS A 92 -10.18 4.00 10.71
C LYS A 92 -10.24 3.95 12.25
N LYS A 93 -9.25 4.57 12.90
CA LYS A 93 -9.49 5.36 14.13
C LYS A 93 -8.87 6.77 14.11
N LYS A 94 -7.92 7.04 13.22
CA LYS A 94 -7.50 8.40 12.86
C LYS A 94 -7.19 8.42 11.38
N PRO A 95 -7.70 9.40 10.60
CA PRO A 95 -7.40 9.43 9.18
C PRO A 95 -5.90 9.65 9.03
N ILE A 96 -5.28 8.85 8.14
CA ILE A 96 -3.85 8.90 7.78
C ILE A 96 -3.39 10.33 7.51
N SER A 97 -4.31 11.17 7.03
CA SER A 97 -4.14 12.61 6.91
C SER A 97 -3.54 13.29 8.15
N VAL A 98 -3.98 12.93 9.36
CA VAL A 98 -3.51 13.57 10.59
C VAL A 98 -2.03 13.29 10.83
N TYR A 99 -1.55 12.10 10.45
CA TYR A 99 -0.14 11.78 10.55
C TYR A 99 0.69 12.49 9.48
N TYR A 100 0.15 12.64 8.27
CA TYR A 100 0.82 13.38 7.19
C TYR A 100 0.90 14.89 7.52
N ASP A 101 -0.20 15.49 7.97
CA ASP A 101 -0.24 16.90 8.38
C ASP A 101 0.79 17.18 9.49
N PHE A 102 0.88 16.28 10.48
CA PHE A 102 1.88 16.37 11.55
C PHE A 102 3.32 16.26 11.05
N VAL A 103 3.61 15.31 10.16
CA VAL A 103 4.96 15.16 9.60
C VAL A 103 5.34 16.36 8.76
N LYS A 104 4.40 16.94 8.00
CA LYS A 104 4.64 18.14 7.20
C LYS A 104 4.98 19.35 8.08
N GLU A 105 4.21 19.57 9.15
CA GLU A 105 4.42 20.67 10.11
C GLU A 105 5.78 20.62 10.83
N VAL A 106 6.40 19.44 10.94
CA VAL A 106 7.71 19.27 11.61
C VAL A 106 8.88 19.44 10.63
N ILE A 107 8.66 19.23 9.33
CA ILE A 107 9.70 19.28 8.30
C ILE A 107 9.82 20.68 7.66
N GLU A 108 8.74 21.45 7.61
CA GLU A 108 8.71 22.88 7.26
C GLU A 108 8.92 23.78 8.48
#